data_AF-A0A1Q7V8A0-F1
#
_entry.id   AF-A0A1Q7V8A0-F1
#
_cell.length_a   1.000
_cell.length_b   1.000
_cell.length_c   1.000
_cell.angle_alpha   90.00
_cell.angle_beta   90.00
_cell.angle_gamma   90.00
#
_symmetry.space_group_name_H-M   'P 1'
#
loop_
_entity.id
_entity.type
_entity.pdbx_description
1 polymer ?
#
loop_
_entity_poly.entity_id
_entity_poly.type
_entity_poly.pdbx_seq_one_letter_code
_entity_poly.pdbx_strand_id
1 'polypeptide(L)'
;MDLEPVTEVRSDASDLGRKQGEGRLGYAVAGVPHVVVEVPDIESADVLGRGPELRHHHKLSAGANVNFVAKGRHGFTYRTFERGVEAETLACGTGAVATAIMLSDWGEAGQETTLWTRSSLPLTVTLRRENDAWFPSLRGEGRIVFEGLLRDLD
;
A
#
# COMPACT_ATOMS: atom_id res chain seq x y z
N MET A 1 0.92 -0.44 16.09
CA MET A 1 -0.52 -0.66 16.32
C MET A 1 -0.90 -1.91 15.59
N ASP A 2 -1.64 -2.79 16.24
CA ASP A 2 -2.19 -3.96 15.57
C ASP A 2 -3.42 -3.52 14.76
N LEU A 3 -3.59 -4.16 13.61
CA LEU A 3 -4.66 -3.87 12.66
C LEU A 3 -5.57 -5.08 12.50
N GLU A 4 -6.75 -4.85 11.94
CA GLU A 4 -7.68 -5.93 11.62
C GLU A 4 -7.04 -6.97 10.69
N PRO A 5 -7.39 -8.26 10.84
CA PRO A 5 -6.87 -9.31 9.97
C PRO A 5 -7.22 -9.05 8.49
N VAL A 6 -6.29 -9.37 7.60
CA VAL A 6 -6.46 -9.29 6.15
C VAL A 6 -6.67 -10.70 5.60
N THR A 7 -7.86 -10.95 5.08
CA THR A 7 -8.27 -12.26 4.55
C THR A 7 -8.52 -12.24 3.04
N GLU A 8 -8.88 -11.08 2.49
CA GLU A 8 -9.06 -10.89 1.05
C GLU A 8 -7.72 -10.54 0.40
N VAL A 9 -7.03 -11.57 -0.08
CA VAL A 9 -5.72 -11.46 -0.72
C VAL A 9 -5.73 -12.18 -2.07
N ARG A 10 -5.18 -11.51 -3.09
CA ARG A 10 -4.91 -12.08 -4.40
C ARG A 10 -3.48 -11.70 -4.80
N SER A 11 -2.56 -12.64 -4.64
CA SER A 11 -1.14 -12.43 -4.98
C SER A 11 -0.90 -12.27 -6.50
N ASP A 12 -1.85 -12.70 -7.33
CA ASP A 12 -1.90 -12.42 -8.77
C ASP A 12 -3.19 -11.67 -9.14
N ALA A 13 -3.02 -10.40 -9.50
CA ALA A 13 -4.03 -9.52 -10.05
C ALA A 13 -3.65 -9.03 -11.46
N SER A 14 -2.92 -9.85 -12.21
CA SER A 14 -2.52 -9.55 -13.60
C SER A 14 -3.70 -9.36 -14.56
N ASP A 15 -4.89 -9.84 -14.19
CA ASP A 15 -6.13 -9.64 -14.92
C ASP A 15 -6.66 -8.19 -14.87
N LEU A 16 -6.03 -7.31 -14.06
CA LEU A 16 -6.19 -5.86 -14.11
C LEU A 16 -5.34 -5.19 -15.22
N GLY A 17 -4.60 -6.01 -15.97
CA GLY A 17 -3.81 -5.63 -17.14
C GLY A 17 -2.48 -5.00 -16.78
N ARG A 18 -1.38 -5.74 -16.87
CA ARG A 18 -0.02 -5.24 -16.65
C ARG A 18 0.45 -4.33 -17.80
N LYS A 19 1.15 -3.23 -17.49
CA LYS A 19 1.88 -2.42 -18.48
C LYS A 19 3.32 -2.89 -18.65
N GLN A 20 3.92 -2.51 -19.77
CA GLN A 20 5.33 -2.77 -20.04
C GLN A 20 6.21 -2.18 -18.93
N GLY A 21 7.13 -2.99 -18.41
CA GLY A 21 8.02 -2.60 -17.31
C GLY A 21 7.45 -2.88 -15.92
N GLU A 22 6.14 -3.14 -15.76
CA GLU A 22 5.59 -3.58 -14.47
C GLU A 22 5.98 -5.04 -14.18
N GLY A 23 6.37 -5.30 -12.93
CA GLY A 23 6.57 -6.63 -12.36
C GLY A 23 5.23 -7.27 -11.98
N ARG A 24 5.15 -7.86 -10.79
CA ARG A 24 3.92 -8.49 -10.28
C ARG A 24 2.84 -7.46 -9.95
N LEU A 25 1.58 -7.88 -10.09
CA LEU A 25 0.40 -7.14 -9.65
C LEU A 25 -0.33 -7.97 -8.61
N GLY A 26 -0.71 -7.34 -7.51
CA GLY A 26 -1.41 -7.99 -6.41
C GLY A 26 -2.56 -7.13 -5.91
N TYR A 27 -3.46 -7.75 -5.17
CA TYR A 27 -4.60 -7.08 -4.58
C TYR A 27 -4.82 -7.56 -3.15
N ALA A 28 -5.12 -6.64 -2.24
CA ALA A 28 -5.51 -6.96 -0.88
C ALA A 28 -6.50 -5.93 -0.33
N VAL A 29 -7.38 -6.36 0.59
CA VAL A 29 -8.24 -5.45 1.35
C VAL A 29 -7.68 -5.28 2.76
N ALA A 30 -6.90 -4.22 2.97
CA ALA A 30 -6.40 -3.83 4.29
C ALA A 30 -7.29 -2.71 4.85
N GLY A 31 -8.48 -3.06 5.34
CA GLY A 31 -9.55 -2.11 5.69
C GLY A 31 -10.21 -1.47 4.46
N VAL A 32 -9.41 -1.05 3.46
CA VAL A 32 -9.87 -0.62 2.13
C VAL A 32 -9.12 -1.38 1.03
N PRO A 33 -9.64 -1.44 -0.20
CA PRO A 33 -8.98 -2.12 -1.30
C PRO A 33 -7.67 -1.45 -1.73
N HIS A 34 -6.65 -2.27 -1.99
CA HIS A 34 -5.36 -1.86 -2.51
C HIS A 34 -4.96 -2.75 -3.69
N VAL A 35 -4.50 -2.12 -4.77
CA VAL A 35 -3.72 -2.77 -5.83
C VAL A 35 -2.25 -2.46 -5.58
N VAL A 36 -1.39 -3.46 -5.61
CA VAL A 36 0.06 -3.30 -5.49
C VAL A 36 0.70 -3.62 -6.82
N VAL A 37 1.51 -2.72 -7.33
CA VAL A 37 2.25 -2.83 -8.59
C VAL A 37 3.73 -2.84 -8.25
N GLU A 38 4.40 -3.96 -8.51
CA GLU A 38 5.84 -3.99 -8.48
C GLU A 38 6.41 -3.26 -9.70
N VAL A 39 7.38 -2.38 -9.47
CA VAL A 39 8.10 -1.65 -10.52
C VAL A 39 9.60 -1.81 -10.32
N PRO A 40 10.41 -1.73 -11.39
CA PRO A 40 11.86 -1.90 -11.30
C PRO A 40 12.55 -0.77 -10.53
N ASP A 41 12.00 0.45 -10.62
CA ASP A 41 12.48 1.63 -9.92
C ASP A 41 11.30 2.51 -9.53
N ILE A 42 11.26 2.94 -8.27
CA ILE A 42 10.16 3.74 -7.71
C ILE A 42 10.13 5.16 -8.28
N GLU A 43 11.27 5.69 -8.72
CA GLU A 43 11.36 7.02 -9.34
C GLU A 43 10.74 7.01 -10.76
N SER A 44 10.72 5.85 -11.41
CA SER A 44 10.09 5.66 -12.72
C SER A 44 8.58 5.39 -12.67
N ALA A 45 8.01 5.24 -11.46
CA ALA A 45 6.60 4.93 -11.30
C ALA A 45 5.70 6.08 -11.79
N ASP A 46 4.86 5.79 -12.79
CA ASP A 46 3.84 6.72 -13.31
C ASP A 46 2.62 6.77 -12.38
N VAL A 47 2.78 7.30 -11.17
CA VAL A 47 1.72 7.30 -10.14
C VAL A 47 0.46 8.04 -10.62
N LEU A 48 0.63 9.15 -11.35
CA LEU A 48 -0.48 10.01 -11.75
C LEU A 48 -1.15 9.60 -13.06
N GLY A 49 -0.46 8.89 -13.96
CA GLY A 49 -1.08 8.31 -15.15
C GLY A 49 -1.64 6.92 -14.87
N ARG A 50 -0.84 6.05 -14.26
CA ARG A 50 -1.21 4.64 -14.00
C ARG A 50 -2.10 4.45 -12.78
N GLY A 51 -1.95 5.28 -11.75
CA GLY A 51 -2.77 5.23 -10.54
C GLY A 51 -4.28 5.32 -10.84
N PRO A 52 -4.76 6.36 -11.53
CA PRO A 52 -6.18 6.50 -11.89
C PRO A 52 -6.73 5.31 -12.70
N GLU A 53 -5.95 4.79 -13.66
CA GLU A 53 -6.37 3.64 -14.47
C GLU A 53 -6.70 2.41 -13.62
N LEU A 54 -5.81 2.06 -12.69
CA LEU A 54 -6.01 0.93 -11.79
C LEU A 54 -7.08 1.23 -10.72
N ARG A 55 -7.08 2.45 -10.17
CA ARG A 55 -8.06 2.96 -9.21
C ARG A 55 -9.51 2.82 -9.70
N HIS A 56 -9.73 3.02 -11.01
CA HIS A 56 -11.02 2.97 -11.67
C HIS A 56 -11.21 1.74 -12.56
N HIS A 57 -10.34 0.72 -12.42
CA HIS A 57 -10.43 -0.46 -13.25
C HIS A 57 -11.81 -1.13 -13.09
N HIS A 58 -12.47 -1.45 -14.20
CA HIS A 58 -13.87 -1.93 -14.23
C HIS A 58 -14.15 -3.19 -13.38
N LYS A 59 -13.12 -3.98 -13.06
CA LYS A 59 -13.22 -5.16 -12.18
C LYS A 59 -13.20 -4.82 -10.68
N LEU A 60 -12.94 -3.57 -10.32
CA LEU A 60 -12.88 -3.09 -8.94
C LEU A 60 -14.10 -2.21 -8.67
N SER A 61 -15.19 -2.82 -8.19
CA SER A 61 -16.48 -2.13 -7.99
C SER A 61 -16.39 -0.89 -7.09
N ALA A 62 -15.60 -0.96 -6.01
CA ALA A 62 -15.34 0.17 -5.11
C ALA A 62 -14.07 0.97 -5.47
N GLY A 63 -13.39 0.57 -6.55
CA GLY A 63 -12.01 0.94 -6.86
C GLY A 63 -11.02 0.57 -5.76
N ALA A 64 -9.80 1.08 -5.88
CA ALA A 64 -8.73 0.80 -4.92
C ALA A 64 -7.73 1.95 -4.80
N ASN A 65 -7.06 2.03 -3.65
CA ASN A 65 -5.76 2.68 -3.57
C ASN A 65 -4.76 1.92 -4.45
N VAL A 66 -3.81 2.62 -5.08
CA VAL A 66 -2.82 1.99 -5.96
C VAL A 66 -1.42 2.26 -5.41
N ASN A 67 -0.76 1.21 -4.96
CA ASN A 67 0.57 1.26 -4.38
C ASN A 67 1.59 0.78 -5.42
N PHE A 68 2.57 1.61 -5.76
CA PHE A 68 3.72 1.22 -6.56
C PHE A 68 4.88 0.92 -5.63
N VAL A 69 5.57 -0.20 -5.80
CA VAL A 69 6.67 -0.63 -4.91
C VAL A 69 7.88 -1.07 -5.70
N ALA A 70 9.07 -0.67 -5.23
CA ALA A 70 10.35 -1.16 -5.73
C ALA A 70 11.31 -1.46 -4.57
N LYS A 71 12.31 -2.29 -4.84
CA LYS A 71 13.41 -2.52 -3.90
C LYS A 71 14.31 -1.28 -3.86
N GLY A 72 14.52 -0.73 -2.67
CA GLY A 72 15.37 0.43 -2.42
C GLY A 72 16.67 0.06 -1.69
N ARG A 73 17.48 1.07 -1.35
CA ARG A 73 18.74 0.88 -0.62
C ARG A 73 18.56 0.34 0.81
N HIS A 74 17.45 0.71 1.46
CA HIS A 74 17.19 0.43 2.88
C HIS A 74 15.91 -0.40 3.09
N GLY A 75 15.61 -1.32 2.16
CA GLY A 75 14.39 -2.12 2.17
C GLY A 75 13.60 -1.89 0.89
N PHE A 76 12.31 -1.55 1.02
CA PHE A 76 11.43 -1.24 -0.10
C PHE A 76 10.98 0.22 -0.02
N THR A 77 10.74 0.83 -1.17
CA THR A 77 10.14 2.16 -1.26
C THR A 77 8.81 2.02 -2.00
N TYR A 78 7.78 2.69 -1.51
CA TYR A 78 6.48 2.67 -2.16
C TYR A 78 5.86 4.07 -2.25
N ARG A 79 5.00 4.24 -3.25
CA ARG A 79 4.24 5.47 -3.55
C ARG A 79 2.79 5.08 -3.76
N THR A 80 1.86 5.91 -3.30
CA THR A 80 0.43 5.58 -3.32
C THR A 80 -0.36 6.65 -4.04
N PHE A 81 -1.14 6.24 -5.05
CA PHE A 81 -2.28 7.01 -5.53
C PHE A 81 -3.50 6.66 -4.66
N GLU A 82 -4.03 7.64 -3.93
CA GLU A 82 -5.01 7.39 -2.87
C GLU A 82 -6.43 7.71 -3.30
N ARG A 83 -7.32 6.72 -3.19
CA ARG A 83 -8.76 6.85 -3.40
C ARG A 83 -9.36 7.90 -2.47
N GLY A 84 -10.19 8.79 -3.01
CA GLY A 84 -10.86 9.85 -2.27
C GLY A 84 -10.02 11.12 -2.11
N VAL A 85 -8.69 11.00 -2.15
CA VAL A 85 -7.78 12.14 -2.39
C VAL A 85 -7.62 12.37 -3.90
N GLU A 86 -7.63 11.28 -4.67
CA GLU A 86 -7.45 11.22 -6.12
C GLU A 86 -6.12 11.87 -6.58
N ALA A 87 -5.09 11.68 -5.77
CA ALA A 87 -3.72 12.14 -6.02
C ALA A 87 -2.70 11.24 -5.31
N GLU A 88 -1.42 11.49 -5.54
CA GLU A 88 -0.35 10.89 -4.75
C GLU A 88 -0.31 11.47 -3.33
N THR A 89 -0.27 10.61 -2.31
CA THR A 89 -0.14 11.00 -0.91
C THR A 89 1.25 10.71 -0.34
N LEU A 90 1.61 11.41 0.74
CA LEU A 90 2.94 11.31 1.34
C LEU A 90 3.22 9.96 2.01
N ALA A 91 2.19 9.32 2.55
CA ALA A 91 2.23 8.01 3.19
C ALA A 91 0.81 7.42 3.28
N CYS A 92 0.68 6.11 3.19
CA CYS A 92 -0.59 5.39 3.34
C CYS A 92 -0.41 4.14 4.22
N GLY A 93 -0.89 4.17 5.46
CA GLY A 93 -0.68 3.09 6.43
C GLY A 93 -1.25 1.73 6.00
N THR A 94 -2.49 1.71 5.53
CA THR A 94 -3.12 0.49 4.98
C THR A 94 -2.45 0.05 3.68
N GLY A 95 -1.94 1.00 2.89
CA GLY A 95 -1.14 0.73 1.69
C GLY A 95 0.18 0.05 2.00
N ALA A 96 0.83 0.43 3.09
CA ALA A 96 2.03 -0.24 3.57
C ALA A 96 1.74 -1.71 3.96
N VAL A 97 0.62 -1.96 4.64
CA VAL A 97 0.20 -3.33 5.01
C VAL A 97 -0.06 -4.19 3.78
N ALA A 98 -0.87 -3.71 2.84
CA ALA A 98 -1.16 -4.42 1.60
C ALA A 98 0.13 -4.71 0.81
N THR A 99 1.04 -3.74 0.74
CA THR A 99 2.34 -3.88 0.07
C THR A 99 3.22 -4.92 0.75
N ALA A 100 3.31 -4.92 2.09
CA ALA A 100 4.08 -5.92 2.83
C ALA A 100 3.53 -7.34 2.64
N ILE A 101 2.20 -7.50 2.64
CA ILE A 101 1.55 -8.80 2.37
C ILE A 101 1.92 -9.28 0.97
N MET A 102 1.83 -8.42 -0.05
CA MET A 102 2.18 -8.79 -1.42
C MET A 102 3.66 -9.18 -1.53
N LEU A 103 4.57 -8.38 -0.96
CA LEU A 103 6.01 -8.71 -0.94
C LEU A 103 6.29 -10.04 -0.24
N SER A 104 5.55 -10.37 0.83
CA SER A 104 5.69 -11.65 1.52
C SER A 104 5.19 -12.83 0.68
N ASP A 105 3.98 -12.73 0.11
CA ASP A 105 3.43 -13.77 -0.79
C ASP A 105 4.28 -13.95 -2.07
N TRP A 106 4.95 -12.88 -2.51
CA TRP A 106 5.87 -12.89 -3.63
C TRP A 106 7.27 -13.44 -3.28
N GLY A 107 7.53 -13.74 -2.02
CA GLY A 107 8.83 -14.25 -1.55
C GLY A 107 9.94 -13.20 -1.50
N GLU A 108 9.61 -11.91 -1.57
CA GLU A 108 10.57 -10.80 -1.57
C GLU A 108 10.88 -10.26 -0.18
N ALA A 109 9.97 -10.46 0.78
CA ALA A 109 10.10 -9.98 2.14
C ALA A 109 9.69 -11.02 3.19
N GLY A 110 10.28 -10.89 4.39
CA GLY A 110 10.00 -11.76 5.53
C GLY A 110 8.87 -11.25 6.41
N GLN A 111 8.85 -11.72 7.66
CA GLN A 111 7.84 -11.34 8.65
C GLN A 111 7.86 -9.85 9.00
N GLU A 112 9.01 -9.19 8.96
CA GLU A 112 9.12 -7.74 9.19
C GLU A 112 9.62 -7.06 7.91
N THR A 113 8.89 -6.04 7.47
CA THR A 113 9.20 -5.28 6.26
C THR A 113 9.22 -3.79 6.58
N THR A 114 10.33 -3.12 6.24
CA THR A 114 10.42 -1.66 6.28
C THR A 114 10.14 -1.08 4.89
N LEU A 115 9.16 -0.19 4.83
CA LEU A 115 8.67 0.50 3.64
C LEU A 115 8.90 2.01 3.76
N TRP A 116 9.68 2.57 2.86
CA TRP A 116 9.94 4.00 2.77
C TRP A 116 8.84 4.70 1.99
N THR A 117 8.30 5.76 2.58
CA THR A 117 7.19 6.54 2.02
C THR A 117 7.71 7.78 1.26
N ARG A 118 6.82 8.48 0.55
CA ARG A 118 7.15 9.74 -0.12
C ARG A 118 7.51 10.86 0.87
N SER A 119 7.05 10.78 2.12
CA SER A 119 7.50 11.68 3.21
C SER A 119 8.96 11.46 3.64
N SER A 120 9.66 10.46 3.09
CA SER A 120 10.99 10.02 3.51
C SER A 120 11.06 9.42 4.92
N LEU A 121 9.90 9.19 5.56
CA LEU A 121 9.80 8.45 6.82
C LEU A 121 9.41 6.99 6.56
N PRO A 122 9.97 6.03 7.31
CA PRO A 122 9.65 4.63 7.16
C PRO A 122 8.36 4.25 7.89
N LEU A 123 7.67 3.27 7.34
CA LEU A 123 6.67 2.45 8.02
C LEU A 123 7.20 1.02 8.11
N THR A 124 7.12 0.42 9.29
CA THR A 124 7.47 -0.99 9.50
C THR A 124 6.20 -1.79 9.68
N VAL A 125 6.05 -2.84 8.88
CA VAL A 125 4.94 -3.80 8.99
C VAL A 125 5.49 -5.13 9.46
N THR A 126 4.92 -5.66 10.54
CA THR A 126 5.16 -7.03 10.99
C THR A 126 3.94 -7.88 10.64
N LEU A 127 4.18 -9.04 10.04
CA LEU A 127 3.15 -9.96 9.56
C LEU A 127 3.26 -11.29 10.30
N ARG A 128 2.14 -11.72 10.90
CA ARG A 128 1.91 -13.10 11.29
C ARG A 128 0.85 -13.69 10.36
N ARG A 129 1.02 -14.95 9.97
CA ARG A 129 0.05 -15.67 9.14
C ARG A 129 -0.50 -16.87 9.91
N GLU A 130 -1.81 -17.00 9.93
CA GLU A 130 -2.48 -18.21 10.42
C GLU A 130 -3.51 -18.64 9.39
N ASN A 131 -3.37 -19.86 8.87
CA ASN A 131 -4.12 -20.33 7.72
C ASN A 131 -4.01 -19.33 6.54
N ASP A 132 -5.15 -18.86 6.04
CA ASP A 132 -5.24 -17.88 4.95
C ASP A 132 -5.37 -16.43 5.43
N ALA A 133 -5.32 -16.18 6.75
CA ALA A 133 -5.44 -14.85 7.32
C ALA A 133 -4.07 -14.26 7.68
N TRP A 134 -3.88 -12.98 7.34
CA TRP A 134 -2.75 -12.18 7.75
C TRP A 134 -3.13 -11.31 8.94
N PHE A 135 -2.23 -11.22 9.93
CA PHE A 135 -2.38 -10.41 11.12
C PHE A 135 -1.25 -9.37 11.13
N PRO A 136 -1.53 -8.14 10.64
CA PRO A 136 -0.52 -7.11 10.53
C PRO A 136 -0.42 -6.23 11.78
N SER A 137 0.80 -5.87 12.14
CA SER A 137 1.10 -4.75 13.04
C SER A 137 1.86 -3.67 12.27
N LEU A 138 1.42 -2.43 12.39
CA LEU A 138 2.02 -1.26 11.72
C LEU A 138 2.70 -0.35 12.73
N ARG A 139 3.95 0.02 12.45
CA ARG A 139 4.73 1.00 13.21
C ARG A 139 5.21 2.12 12.30
N GLY A 140 5.08 3.35 12.76
CA GLY A 140 5.56 4.55 12.09
C GLY A 140 5.74 5.68 13.10
N GLU A 141 6.31 6.78 12.65
CA GLU A 141 6.40 7.98 13.47
C GLU A 141 5.03 8.66 13.60
N GLY A 142 4.69 9.11 14.81
CA GLY A 142 3.57 10.01 15.08
C GLY A 142 4.07 11.25 15.81
N ARG A 143 3.66 12.44 15.35
CA ARG A 143 4.01 13.72 15.97
C ARG A 143 2.76 14.56 16.23
N ILE A 144 2.70 15.16 17.40
CA ILE A 144 1.70 16.18 17.72
C ILE A 144 2.13 17.48 17.04
N VAL A 145 1.28 18.04 16.20
CA VAL A 145 1.55 19.30 15.47
C VAL A 145 0.89 20.49 16.15
N PHE A 146 -0.33 20.32 16.65
CA PHE A 146 -1.05 21.32 17.42
C PHE A 146 -2.05 20.64 18.36
N GLU A 147 -2.50 21.37 19.37
CA GLU A 147 -3.62 21.02 20.24
C GLU A 147 -4.64 22.16 20.17
N GLY A 148 -5.92 21.82 20.16
CA GLY A 148 -6.99 22.81 20.00
C GLY A 148 -8.34 22.28 20.47
N LEU A 149 -9.29 23.19 20.62
CA LEU A 149 -10.67 22.91 21.03
C LEU A 149 -11.62 23.17 19.85
N LEU A 150 -12.32 22.15 19.39
CA LEU A 150 -13.46 22.32 18.47
C LEU A 150 -14.73 22.57 19.27
N ARG A 151 -15.48 23.61 18.92
CA ARG A 151 -16.84 23.89 19.40
C ARG A 151 -17.71 24.17 18.19
N ASP A 152 -18.95 23.69 18.24
CA ASP A 152 -19.97 24.11 17.28
C ASP A 152 -20.29 25.59 17.53
N LEU A 153 -20.54 26.32 16.45
CA LEU A 153 -21.07 27.68 16.54
C LEU A 153 -22.60 27.54 16.63
N ASP A 154 -23.17 28.04 17.72
CA ASP A 154 -24.62 28.12 17.96
C ASP A 154 -25.37 28.92 16.88
#